data_AF-A0A7W5ZUI9-F1
#
_entry.id   AF-A0A7W5ZUI9-F1
#
_cell.length_a   1.000
_cell.length_b   1.000
_cell.length_c   1.000
_cell.angle_alpha   90.00
_cell.angle_beta   90.00
_cell.angle_gamma   90.00
#
_symmetry.space_group_name_H-M   'P 1'
#
loop_
_entity.id
_entity.type
_entity.pdbx_description
1 polymer ?
#
loop_
_entity_poly.entity_id
_entity_poly.type
_entity_poly.pdbx_seq_one_letter_code
_entity_poly.pdbx_strand_id
1 'polypeptide(L)' 'MEHQGEETHITTDEARGGEGLNVVRWVLAISLFLAIVALTIIWVTGAMTTPQ' A
#
# COMPACT_ATOMS: atom_id res chain seq x y z
N MET A 1 33.38 6.88 38.05
CA MET A 1 32.15 6.08 37.87
C MET A 1 31.58 6.50 36.54
N GLU A 2 31.81 5.70 35.50
CA GLU A 2 31.32 5.98 34.14
C GLU A 2 29.83 5.64 34.09
N HIS A 3 28.98 6.62 33.82
CA HIS A 3 27.54 6.40 33.67
C HIS A 3 27.24 5.79 32.29
N GLN A 4 27.50 4.49 32.15
CA GLN A 4 26.90 3.69 31.09
C GLN A 4 25.44 3.40 31.48
N GLY A 5 24.51 4.19 30.96
CA GLY A 5 23.10 3.99 31.25
C GLY A 5 22.14 4.86 30.45
N GLU A 6 22.62 5.57 29.43
CA GLU A 6 21.76 6.29 28.49
C GLU A 6 21.49 5.41 27.26
N GLU A 7 21.08 4.18 27.51
CA GLU A 7 20.36 3.39 26.51
C GLU A 7 18.95 3.94 26.49
N THR A 8 18.76 5.09 25.85
CA THR A 8 17.44 5.57 25.49
C THR A 8 16.83 4.49 24.62
N HIS A 9 16.06 3.60 25.25
CA HIS A 9 15.20 2.65 24.61
C HIS A 9 14.11 3.48 23.93
N ILE A 10 14.49 4.12 22.82
CA ILE A 10 13.54 4.62 21.85
C ILE A 10 12.86 3.35 21.37
N THR A 11 11.75 3.02 22.01
CA THR A 11 10.80 2.07 21.50
C THR A 11 10.64 2.44 20.04
N THR A 12 10.90 1.50 19.14
CA THR A 12 10.99 1.67 17.67
C THR A 12 9.79 2.43 17.06
N ASP A 13 8.73 2.63 17.84
CA ASP A 13 7.55 3.45 17.58
C ASP A 13 7.86 4.96 17.46
N GLU A 14 8.71 5.54 18.31
CA GLU A 14 8.93 7.01 18.37
C GLU A 14 9.90 7.53 17.28
N ALA A 15 10.75 6.66 16.72
CA ALA A 15 11.67 7.00 15.62
C ALA A 15 11.08 6.76 14.22
N ARG A 16 9.93 6.08 14.12
CA ARG A 16 9.17 6.00 12.87
C ARG A 16 8.20 7.18 12.84
N GLY A 17 8.62 8.29 12.25
CA GLY A 17 7.80 9.51 12.06
C GLY A 17 6.52 9.33 11.22
N GLY A 18 6.10 8.10 10.95
CA GLY A 18 4.77 7.78 10.48
C GLY A 18 4.23 6.63 11.34
N GLU A 19 3.09 6.87 12.00
CA GLU A 19 2.17 5.79 12.37
C GLU A 19 2.14 4.81 11.20
N GLY A 20 2.21 3.50 11.47
CA GLY A 20 2.21 2.47 10.43
C GLY A 20 0.92 2.50 9.61
N LEU A 21 0.81 3.46 8.70
CA LEU A 21 -0.31 3.71 7.81
C LEU A 21 -0.27 2.62 6.74
N ASN A 22 -0.59 1.39 7.16
CA ASN A 22 -0.92 0.26 6.30
C ASN A 22 -2.01 0.64 5.28
N VAL A 23 -2.74 1.73 5.54
CA VAL A 23 -3.68 2.37 4.62
C VAL A 23 -3.05 2.59 3.23
N VAL A 24 -1.82 3.09 3.11
CA VAL A 24 -1.19 3.34 1.81
C VAL A 24 -1.01 2.05 1.01
N ARG A 25 -0.63 0.95 1.69
CA ARG A 25 -0.48 -0.37 1.06
C ARG A 25 -1.83 -0.86 0.52
N TRP A 26 -2.92 -0.64 1.25
CA TRP A 26 -4.27 -0.97 0.80
C TRP A 26 -4.76 -0.07 -0.34
N VAL A 27 -4.49 1.23 -0.30
CA VAL A 27 -4.83 2.16 -1.39
C VAL A 27 -4.13 1.75 -2.69
N LEU A 28 -2.83 1.43 -2.62
CA LEU A 28 -2.07 0.92 -3.76
C LEU A 28 -2.64 -0.40 -4.29
N ALA A 29 -2.93 -1.36 -3.41
CA ALA A 29 -3.48 -2.64 -3.80
C ALA A 29 -4.88 -2.52 -4.44
N ILE A 30 -5.76 -1.73 -3.84
CA ILE A 30 -7.14 -1.53 -4.31
C ILE A 30 -7.16 -0.78 -5.64
N SER A 31 -6.39 0.31 -5.77
CA SER A 31 -6.33 1.09 -7.02
C SER A 31 -5.75 0.28 -8.18
N LEU A 32 -4.69 -0.48 -7.93
CA LEU A 32 -4.12 -1.39 -8.93
C LEU A 32 -5.15 -2.45 -9.37
N PHE A 33 -5.84 -3.07 -8.41
CA PHE A 33 -6.87 -4.06 -8.69
C PHE A 33 -8.01 -3.48 -9.54
N LEU A 34 -8.53 -2.30 -9.15
CA LEU A 34 -9.56 -1.58 -9.90
C LEU A 34 -9.14 -1.27 -11.34
N ALA A 35 -7.91 -0.79 -11.55
CA ALA A 35 -7.39 -0.47 -12.87
C ALA A 35 -7.31 -1.70 -13.78
N ILE A 36 -6.83 -2.83 -13.24
CA ILE A 36 -6.78 -4.10 -13.97
C ILE A 36 -8.19 -4.56 -14.35
N VAL A 37 -9.12 -4.58 -13.38
CA VAL A 37 -10.52 -4.98 -13.62
C VAL A 37 -11.17 -4.10 -14.68
N ALA A 38 -11.01 -2.78 -14.59
CA ALA A 38 -11.54 -1.85 -15.59
C ALA A 38 -10.98 -2.14 -16.99
N LEU A 39 -9.66 -2.36 -17.11
CA LEU A 39 -9.04 -2.69 -18.38
C LEU A 39 -9.56 -4.04 -18.93
N THR A 40 -9.70 -5.05 -18.08
CA THR A 40 -10.27 -6.34 -18.45
C THR A 40 -11.69 -6.19 -19.00
N ILE A 41 -12.54 -5.39 -18.34
CA ILE A 41 -13.92 -5.12 -18.79
C ILE A 41 -13.93 -4.46 -20.16
N ILE A 42 -13.07 -3.47 -20.41
CA ILE A 42 -13.01 -2.76 -21.70
C ILE A 42 -12.70 -3.74 -22.84
N TRP A 43 -11.68 -4.58 -22.66
CA TRP A 43 -11.28 -5.58 -23.66
C TRP A 43 -12.39 -6.62 -23.91
N VAL A 44 -12.99 -7.15 -22.84
CA VAL A 44 -14.06 -8.15 -22.95
C VAL A 44 -15.30 -7.55 -23.61
N THR A 45 -15.68 -6.32 -23.24
CA THR A 45 -16.85 -5.64 -23.83
C THR A 45 -16.61 -5.34 -25.31
N GLY A 46 -15.41 -4.91 -25.70
CA GLY A 46 -15.02 -4.72 -27.10
C GLY A 46 -15.07 -6.03 -27.91
N ALA A 47 -14.61 -7.13 -27.31
CA ALA A 47 -14.70 -8.45 -27.94
C ALA A 47 -16.15 -8.91 -28.13
N MET A 48 -17.02 -8.73 -27.12
CA MET A 48 -18.43 -9.13 -27.22
C MET A 48 -19.26 -8.24 -28.15
N THR A 49 -18.91 -6.96 -28.27
CA THR A 49 -19.65 -6.02 -29.15
C THR A 49 -19.18 -6.07 -30.60
N THR A 50 -18.12 -6.82 -30.92
CA THR A 50 -17.70 -7.03 -32.32
C THR A 50 -18.76 -7.90 -33.00
N PRO A 51 -19.58 -7.34 -33.91
CA PRO A 51 -20.50 -8.17 -34.68
C PRO A 51 -19.67 -9.13 -35.54
N GLN A 52 -20.08 -10.39 -35.56
CA GLN A 52 -19.45 -11.48 -36.32
C GLN A 52 -19.42 -11.13 -37.82
#